data_AF-A0A355R0D8-F1
#
_entry.id   AF-A0A355R0D8-F1
#
_cell.length_a   1.000
_cell.length_b   1.000
_cell.length_c   1.000
_cell.angle_alpha   90.00
_cell.angle_beta   90.00
_cell.angle_gamma   90.00
#
_symmetry.space_group_name_H-M   'P 1'
#
loop_
_entity.id
_entity.type
_entity.pdbx_description
1 polymer ?
#
loop_
_entity_poly.entity_id
_entity_poly.type
_entity_poly.pdbx_seq_one_letter_code
_entity_poly.pdbx_strand_id
1 'polypeptide(L)'
;MNSRHATLAVLLFSLALVSSQALAADKPPADPASDPVMVTSGFLSGHPDLRFRLLALQKRSEGKMEAAFGFFQRAAYYGDKPSAGMVAEMLWDGTGTSKDRASAYAWMDLAAERGYEGFLDLRERYWAKLDEAERKQAIIVGQDIYARYGDAVALPRIATALRMERRRMTGSRTGFSANLQIIVPTPGGGTEMIEGSKFYDERYWDPVQYQQWHDAIWSKPRVARVDIGQVTQLPQEDLNTRIPKVEPAPDTMEPEPTDEMPVLHDGGRP
;
A
#
# COMPACT_ATOMS: atom_id res chain seq x y z
N MET A 1 98.27 45.25 0.20
CA MET A 1 97.08 45.76 -0.50
C MET A 1 95.87 45.06 0.07
N ASN A 2 94.83 45.84 0.40
CA ASN A 2 93.81 45.56 1.41
C ASN A 2 92.78 44.47 1.07
N SER A 3 92.12 44.02 2.16
CA SER A 3 90.71 43.55 2.28
C SER A 3 90.54 42.03 2.37
N ARG A 4 90.37 41.44 3.56
CA ARG A 4 89.24 41.46 4.53
C ARG A 4 88.27 40.28 4.32
N HIS A 5 88.35 39.36 5.28
CA HIS A 5 87.47 38.27 5.73
C HIS A 5 86.00 38.26 5.29
N ALA A 6 85.43 37.06 5.04
CA ALA A 6 84.49 36.42 5.98
C ALA A 6 84.01 35.03 5.50
N THR A 7 84.21 34.04 6.37
CA THR A 7 83.47 32.77 6.58
C THR A 7 81.95 32.87 6.40
N LEU A 8 81.28 31.80 5.92
CA LEU A 8 80.49 30.85 6.76
C LEU A 8 79.55 29.93 5.90
N ALA A 9 79.38 28.70 6.39
CA ALA A 9 78.19 27.83 6.34
C ALA A 9 77.75 27.19 5.01
N VAL A 10 78.13 25.93 4.87
CA VAL A 10 77.48 24.89 4.05
C VAL A 10 76.07 24.63 4.61
N LEU A 11 75.04 24.71 3.77
CA LEU A 11 73.68 24.24 4.08
C LEU A 11 73.20 23.38 2.90
N LEU A 12 73.30 22.06 3.09
CA LEU A 12 72.74 21.02 2.24
C LEU A 12 71.21 21.03 2.39
N PHE A 13 70.50 21.41 1.33
CA PHE A 13 69.04 21.31 1.27
C PHE A 13 68.65 19.98 0.60
N SER A 14 68.55 18.92 1.40
CA SER A 14 67.95 17.64 1.00
C SER A 14 66.43 17.73 1.12
N LEU A 15 65.74 17.91 -0.01
CA LEU A 15 64.28 17.87 -0.08
C LEU A 15 63.82 16.40 -0.07
N ALA A 16 63.40 15.92 1.11
CA ALA A 16 62.81 14.59 1.26
C ALA A 16 61.37 14.59 0.72
N LEU A 17 61.08 13.72 -0.26
CA LEU A 17 59.71 13.36 -0.61
C LEU A 17 59.07 12.61 0.57
N VAL A 18 58.17 13.28 1.28
CA VAL A 18 57.25 12.60 2.21
C VAL A 18 56.05 12.13 1.39
N SER A 19 56.02 10.84 1.09
CA SER A 19 54.85 10.15 0.56
C SER A 19 53.81 10.01 1.67
N SER A 20 52.84 10.92 1.70
CA SER A 20 51.65 10.79 2.54
C SER A 20 50.78 9.66 2.00
N GLN A 21 50.96 8.43 2.52
CA GLN A 21 49.92 7.42 2.41
C GLN A 21 48.75 7.86 3.30
N ALA A 22 47.68 8.33 2.69
CA ALA A 22 46.42 8.56 3.37
C ALA A 22 45.88 7.21 3.83
N LEU A 23 45.89 6.96 5.15
CA LEU A 23 45.06 5.92 5.75
C LEU A 23 43.61 6.23 5.39
N ALA A 24 43.01 5.37 4.56
CA ALA A 24 41.57 5.34 4.38
C ALA A 24 40.95 5.04 5.76
N ALA A 25 40.42 6.07 6.41
CA ALA A 25 39.57 5.88 7.56
C ALA A 25 38.32 5.15 7.07
N ASP A 26 38.16 3.89 7.47
CA ASP A 26 36.89 3.17 7.36
C ASP A 26 35.82 4.02 8.08
N LYS A 27 35.02 4.73 7.31
CA LYS A 27 33.80 5.35 7.85
C LYS A 27 32.93 4.20 8.37
N PRO A 28 32.39 4.29 9.60
CA PRO A 28 31.39 3.33 10.02
C PRO A 28 30.26 3.30 8.98
N PRO A 29 29.70 2.12 8.67
CA PRO A 29 28.62 2.01 7.69
C PRO A 29 27.52 3.00 8.06
N ALA A 30 27.07 3.78 7.08
CA ALA A 30 26.02 4.76 7.29
C ALA A 30 24.78 4.07 7.89
N ASP A 31 24.15 4.70 8.88
CA ASP A 31 22.92 4.18 9.49
C ASP A 31 21.88 4.02 8.38
N PRO A 32 21.36 2.80 8.11
CA PRO A 32 20.33 2.59 7.10
C PRO A 32 19.08 3.45 7.32
N ALA A 33 18.82 3.91 8.56
CA ALA A 33 17.76 4.85 8.89
C ALA A 33 17.97 6.28 8.34
N SER A 34 19.17 6.58 7.81
CA SER A 34 19.51 7.87 7.18
C SER A 34 19.46 7.84 5.65
N ASP A 35 19.30 6.66 5.03
CA ASP A 35 19.16 6.52 3.57
C ASP A 35 17.68 6.71 3.16
N PRO A 36 17.36 7.71 2.33
CA PRO A 36 16.00 7.99 1.92
C PRO A 36 15.25 6.82 1.25
N VAL A 37 15.97 6.04 0.43
CA VAL A 37 15.42 4.90 -0.30
C VAL A 37 15.17 3.75 0.67
N MET A 38 16.09 3.51 1.60
CA MET A 38 15.93 2.48 2.63
C MET A 38 14.79 2.78 3.59
N VAL A 39 14.62 4.05 3.97
CA VAL A 39 13.52 4.51 4.83
C VAL A 39 12.15 4.33 4.15
N THR A 40 12.03 4.72 2.88
CA THR A 40 10.80 4.51 2.08
C THR A 40 10.54 3.02 1.86
N SER A 41 11.58 2.24 1.56
CA SER A 41 11.51 0.79 1.37
C SER A 41 11.10 0.06 2.65
N GLY A 42 11.65 0.44 3.80
CA GLY A 42 11.27 -0.08 5.11
C GLY A 42 9.82 0.25 5.45
N PHE A 43 9.39 1.49 5.23
CA PHE A 43 7.99 1.88 5.40
C PHE A 43 7.08 0.99 4.53
N LEU A 44 7.30 0.93 3.21
CA LEU A 44 6.46 0.13 2.31
C LEU A 44 6.56 -1.38 2.56
N SER A 45 7.64 -1.88 3.16
CA SER A 45 7.76 -3.28 3.56
C SER A 45 6.82 -3.63 4.72
N GLY A 46 6.60 -2.70 5.64
CA GLY A 46 5.63 -2.83 6.72
C GLY A 46 4.18 -2.62 6.30
N HIS A 47 3.97 -1.94 5.17
CA HIS A 47 2.65 -1.59 4.62
C HIS A 47 2.42 -2.29 3.26
N PRO A 48 2.28 -3.63 3.24
CA PRO A 48 2.11 -4.38 2.00
C PRO A 48 0.86 -3.98 1.22
N ASP A 49 -0.21 -3.57 1.92
CA ASP A 49 -1.43 -3.00 1.34
C ASP A 49 -1.13 -1.77 0.46
N LEU A 50 -0.40 -0.78 1.00
CA LEU A 50 0.01 0.41 0.26
C LEU A 50 1.04 0.09 -0.82
N ARG A 51 2.05 -0.74 -0.49
CA ARG A 51 3.10 -1.13 -1.43
C ARG A 51 2.51 -1.74 -2.68
N PHE A 52 1.61 -2.71 -2.53
CA PHE A 52 1.02 -3.39 -3.67
C PHE A 52 0.03 -2.51 -4.42
N ARG A 53 -0.73 -1.63 -3.74
CA ARG A 53 -1.57 -0.64 -4.42
C ARG A 53 -0.74 0.29 -5.31
N LEU A 54 0.37 0.82 -4.80
CA LEU A 54 1.25 1.71 -5.57
C LEU A 54 1.90 0.99 -6.75
N LEU A 55 2.34 -0.26 -6.55
CA LEU A 55 2.86 -1.10 -7.65
C LEU A 55 1.78 -1.36 -8.70
N ALA A 56 0.55 -1.67 -8.30
CA ALA A 56 -0.56 -1.90 -9.22
C ALA A 56 -0.85 -0.66 -10.07
N LEU A 57 -0.91 0.52 -9.44
CA LEU A 57 -1.09 1.80 -10.13
C LEU A 57 0.04 2.10 -11.10
N GLN A 58 1.29 1.81 -10.72
CA GLN A 58 2.43 1.92 -11.61
C GLN A 58 2.26 1.00 -12.83
N LYS A 59 1.98 -0.29 -12.63
CA LYS A 59 1.78 -1.25 -13.74
C LYS A 59 0.63 -0.85 -14.65
N ARG A 60 -0.46 -0.33 -14.09
CA ARG A 60 -1.59 0.22 -14.85
C ARG A 60 -1.14 1.40 -15.72
N SER A 61 -0.34 2.32 -15.18
CA SER A 61 0.20 3.47 -15.93
C SER A 61 1.16 3.07 -17.05
N GLU A 62 1.86 1.93 -16.87
CA GLU A 62 2.72 1.31 -17.89
C GLU A 62 1.92 0.52 -18.94
N GLY A 63 0.59 0.46 -18.84
CA GLY A 63 -0.26 -0.34 -19.72
C GLY A 63 -0.27 -1.85 -19.43
N LYS A 64 0.42 -2.29 -18.36
CA LYS A 64 0.53 -3.70 -17.96
C LYS A 64 -0.65 -4.09 -17.07
N MET A 65 -1.83 -4.16 -17.68
CA MET A 65 -3.09 -4.33 -16.95
C MET A 65 -3.19 -5.67 -16.21
N GLU A 66 -2.68 -6.76 -16.76
CA GLU A 66 -2.69 -8.08 -16.09
C GLU A 66 -1.81 -8.07 -14.82
N ALA A 67 -0.59 -7.54 -14.90
CA ALA A 67 0.24 -7.36 -13.72
C ALA A 67 -0.42 -6.43 -12.69
N ALA A 68 -1.09 -5.36 -13.13
CA ALA A 68 -1.82 -4.47 -12.25
C ALA A 68 -2.95 -5.20 -11.51
N PHE A 69 -3.68 -6.07 -12.21
CA PHE A 69 -4.74 -6.90 -11.64
C PHE A 69 -4.21 -7.73 -10.47
N GLY A 70 -3.11 -8.47 -10.68
CA GLY A 70 -2.48 -9.28 -9.63
C GLY A 70 -2.02 -8.47 -8.43
N PHE A 71 -1.40 -7.30 -8.64
CA PHE A 71 -0.98 -6.44 -7.53
C PHE A 71 -2.17 -5.82 -6.76
N PHE A 72 -3.27 -5.48 -7.42
CA PHE A 72 -4.48 -5.04 -6.70
C PHE A 72 -5.07 -6.16 -5.86
N GLN A 73 -5.08 -7.41 -6.34
CA GLN A 73 -5.50 -8.57 -5.53
C GLN A 73 -4.62 -8.73 -4.28
N ARG A 74 -3.30 -8.57 -4.41
CA ARG A 74 -2.37 -8.61 -3.26
C ARG A 74 -2.62 -7.48 -2.26
N ALA A 75 -2.86 -6.27 -2.73
CA ALA A 75 -3.20 -5.16 -1.83
C ALA A 75 -4.51 -5.47 -1.07
N ALA A 76 -5.53 -5.97 -1.76
CA ALA A 76 -6.79 -6.38 -1.16
C ALA A 76 -6.63 -7.54 -0.15
N TYR A 77 -5.68 -8.45 -0.38
CA TYR A 77 -5.33 -9.54 0.54
C TYR A 77 -4.86 -9.05 1.91
N TYR A 78 -4.26 -7.85 1.94
CA TYR A 78 -3.88 -7.12 3.15
C TYR A 78 -4.92 -6.07 3.58
N GLY A 79 -6.12 -6.08 3.00
CA GLY A 79 -7.26 -5.29 3.46
C GLY A 79 -7.42 -3.93 2.79
N ASP A 80 -6.72 -3.65 1.68
CA ASP A 80 -6.90 -2.41 0.91
C ASP A 80 -8.21 -2.47 0.10
N LYS A 81 -9.29 -1.91 0.68
CA LYS A 81 -10.60 -1.78 0.02
C LYS A 81 -10.56 -1.04 -1.33
N PRO A 82 -9.73 0.01 -1.51
CA PRO A 82 -9.56 0.64 -2.82
C PRO A 82 -9.09 -0.32 -3.91
N SER A 83 -8.14 -1.18 -3.59
CA SER A 83 -7.64 -2.19 -4.52
C SER A 83 -8.69 -3.27 -4.77
N ALA A 84 -9.48 -3.68 -3.77
CA ALA A 84 -10.64 -4.55 -4.00
C ALA A 84 -11.64 -3.92 -5.00
N GLY A 85 -11.90 -2.61 -4.88
CA GLY A 85 -12.71 -1.85 -5.83
C GLY A 85 -12.10 -1.81 -7.23
N MET A 86 -10.78 -1.66 -7.36
CA MET A 86 -10.09 -1.72 -8.65
C MET A 86 -10.15 -3.12 -9.27
N VAL A 87 -10.00 -4.19 -8.49
CA VAL A 87 -10.20 -5.59 -8.96
C VAL A 87 -11.61 -5.75 -9.51
N ALA A 88 -12.61 -5.22 -8.79
CA ALA A 88 -14.00 -5.26 -9.24
C ALA A 88 -14.22 -4.53 -10.56
N GLU A 89 -13.70 -3.30 -10.72
CA GLU A 89 -13.79 -2.55 -11.98
C GLU A 89 -13.10 -3.28 -13.14
N MET A 90 -11.92 -3.86 -12.89
CA MET A 90 -11.17 -4.60 -13.92
C MET A 90 -11.92 -5.85 -14.39
N LEU A 91 -12.55 -6.59 -13.49
CA LEU A 91 -13.44 -7.72 -13.83
C LEU A 91 -14.72 -7.26 -14.52
N TRP A 92 -15.26 -6.10 -14.13
CA TRP A 92 -16.48 -5.55 -14.72
C TRP A 92 -16.29 -5.16 -16.18
N ASP A 93 -15.15 -4.54 -16.48
CA ASP A 93 -14.80 -4.05 -17.83
C ASP A 93 -14.04 -5.09 -18.66
N GLY A 94 -13.42 -6.09 -18.03
CA GLY A 94 -12.53 -7.05 -18.68
C GLY A 94 -11.18 -6.44 -19.06
N THR A 95 -10.61 -5.60 -18.18
CA THR A 95 -9.31 -4.95 -18.42
C THR A 95 -8.22 -5.63 -17.60
N GLY A 96 -7.20 -6.16 -18.28
CA GLY A 96 -6.15 -6.97 -17.63
C GLY A 96 -6.60 -8.34 -17.12
N THR A 97 -7.86 -8.71 -17.36
CA THR A 97 -8.44 -10.01 -17.05
C THR A 97 -9.67 -10.23 -17.94
N SER A 98 -10.20 -11.45 -17.97
CA SER A 98 -11.49 -11.71 -18.64
C SER A 98 -12.64 -11.06 -17.86
N LYS A 99 -13.64 -10.58 -18.60
CA LYS A 99 -14.84 -9.98 -17.99
C LYS A 99 -15.63 -11.03 -17.20
N ASP A 100 -15.88 -10.75 -15.93
CA ASP A 100 -16.71 -11.56 -15.04
C ASP A 100 -17.51 -10.64 -14.10
N ARG A 101 -18.78 -10.44 -14.43
CA ARG A 101 -19.66 -9.48 -13.72
C ARG A 101 -20.12 -9.99 -12.37
N ALA A 102 -20.22 -11.31 -12.18
CA ALA A 102 -20.59 -11.92 -10.92
C ALA A 102 -19.45 -11.75 -9.91
N SER A 103 -18.22 -12.08 -10.31
CA SER A 103 -17.03 -11.84 -9.48
C SER A 103 -16.80 -10.35 -9.25
N ALA A 104 -17.00 -9.49 -10.26
CA ALA A 104 -16.90 -8.05 -10.10
C ALA A 104 -17.85 -7.51 -9.01
N TYR A 105 -19.09 -7.98 -8.97
CA TYR A 105 -20.01 -7.61 -7.88
C TYR A 105 -19.49 -8.06 -6.52
N ALA A 106 -19.06 -9.32 -6.39
CA ALA A 106 -18.57 -9.85 -5.12
C ALA A 106 -17.35 -9.08 -4.59
N TRP A 107 -16.42 -8.69 -5.48
CA TRP A 107 -15.28 -7.85 -5.14
C TRP A 107 -15.69 -6.41 -4.76
N MET A 108 -16.70 -5.85 -5.41
CA MET A 108 -17.21 -4.50 -5.07
C MET A 108 -17.96 -4.52 -3.74
N ASP A 109 -18.72 -5.57 -3.45
CA ASP A 109 -19.36 -5.76 -2.15
C ASP A 109 -18.32 -5.93 -1.03
N LEU A 110 -17.25 -6.69 -1.28
CA LEU A 110 -16.10 -6.74 -0.37
C LEU A 110 -15.43 -5.37 -0.16
N ALA A 111 -15.26 -4.58 -1.22
CA ALA A 111 -14.73 -3.21 -1.10
C ALA A 111 -15.65 -2.33 -0.23
N ALA A 112 -16.97 -2.55 -0.32
CA ALA A 112 -17.99 -1.87 0.46
C ALA A 112 -18.18 -2.41 1.89
N GLU A 113 -17.43 -3.45 2.31
CA GLU A 113 -17.55 -4.09 3.65
C GLU A 113 -17.45 -3.07 4.80
N ARG A 114 -16.67 -2.00 4.63
CA ARG A 114 -16.50 -0.92 5.63
C ARG A 114 -17.51 0.22 5.52
N GLY A 115 -18.50 0.09 4.63
CA GLY A 115 -19.56 1.09 4.45
C GLY A 115 -19.12 2.38 3.76
N TYR A 116 -18.02 2.36 3.00
CA TYR A 116 -17.59 3.53 2.23
C TYR A 116 -18.62 3.82 1.13
N GLU A 117 -19.25 5.00 1.18
CA GLU A 117 -20.39 5.35 0.31
C GLU A 117 -20.08 5.17 -1.17
N GLY A 118 -18.88 5.57 -1.64
CA GLY A 118 -18.50 5.40 -3.04
C GLY A 118 -18.52 3.93 -3.50
N PHE A 119 -18.11 3.00 -2.64
CA PHE A 119 -18.16 1.56 -2.96
C PHE A 119 -19.55 0.98 -2.79
N LEU A 120 -20.33 1.43 -1.81
CA LEU A 120 -21.75 1.06 -1.68
C LEU A 120 -22.54 1.47 -2.95
N ASP A 121 -22.34 2.70 -3.43
CA ASP A 121 -23.02 3.19 -4.64
C ASP A 121 -22.63 2.38 -5.89
N LEU A 122 -21.36 1.98 -6.01
CA LEU A 122 -20.89 1.14 -7.11
C LEU A 122 -21.43 -0.28 -6.99
N ARG A 123 -21.46 -0.85 -5.77
CA ARG A 123 -22.05 -2.16 -5.48
C ARG A 123 -23.51 -2.22 -5.92
N GLU A 124 -24.33 -1.24 -5.51
CA GLU A 124 -25.74 -1.20 -5.88
C GLU A 124 -25.92 -1.04 -7.40
N ARG A 125 -25.09 -0.21 -8.03
CA ARG A 125 -25.08 -0.07 -9.49
C ARG A 125 -24.73 -1.37 -10.20
N TYR A 126 -23.80 -2.16 -9.66
CA TYR A 126 -23.45 -3.47 -10.22
C TYR A 126 -24.63 -4.44 -10.07
N TRP A 127 -25.19 -4.54 -8.85
CA TRP A 127 -26.33 -5.43 -8.56
C TRP A 127 -27.53 -5.17 -9.46
N ALA A 128 -27.89 -3.90 -9.66
CA ALA A 128 -29.01 -3.50 -10.50
C ALA A 128 -28.84 -3.92 -11.96
N LYS A 129 -27.59 -4.02 -12.43
CA LYS A 129 -27.27 -4.42 -13.80
C LYS A 129 -27.12 -5.93 -13.96
N LEU A 130 -26.94 -6.71 -12.89
CA LEU A 130 -26.82 -8.16 -12.96
C LEU A 130 -28.19 -8.80 -13.24
N ASP A 131 -28.20 -9.84 -14.07
CA ASP A 131 -29.37 -10.72 -14.20
C ASP A 131 -29.47 -11.73 -13.04
N GLU A 132 -30.53 -12.54 -13.02
CA GLU A 132 -30.77 -13.49 -11.93
C GLU A 132 -29.69 -14.58 -11.82
N ALA A 133 -29.15 -15.06 -12.95
CA ALA A 133 -28.11 -16.07 -12.97
C ALA A 133 -26.78 -15.49 -12.46
N GLU A 134 -26.42 -14.30 -12.93
CA GLU A 134 -25.25 -13.55 -12.48
C GLU A 134 -25.34 -13.25 -10.97
N ARG A 135 -26.50 -12.86 -10.45
CA ARG A 135 -26.70 -12.60 -9.01
C ARG A 135 -26.50 -13.86 -8.17
N LYS A 136 -27.05 -15.01 -8.60
CA LYS A 136 -26.85 -16.29 -7.93
C LYS A 136 -25.36 -16.67 -7.93
N GLN A 137 -24.69 -16.52 -9.08
CA GLN A 137 -23.26 -16.79 -9.18
C GLN A 137 -22.45 -15.85 -8.28
N ALA A 138 -22.81 -14.57 -8.20
CA ALA A 138 -22.11 -13.59 -7.39
C ALA A 138 -22.15 -13.94 -5.90
N ILE A 139 -23.28 -14.48 -5.41
CA ILE A 139 -23.41 -14.99 -4.04
C ILE A 139 -22.49 -16.20 -3.82
N ILE A 140 -22.40 -17.11 -4.79
CA ILE A 140 -21.57 -18.33 -4.71
C ILE A 140 -20.08 -17.97 -4.69
N VAL A 141 -19.59 -17.23 -5.69
CA VAL A 141 -18.17 -16.84 -5.78
C VAL A 141 -17.76 -15.90 -4.66
N GLY A 142 -18.71 -15.08 -4.19
CA GLY A 142 -18.52 -14.16 -3.09
C GLY A 142 -18.16 -14.84 -1.77
N GLN A 143 -18.60 -16.07 -1.55
CA GLN A 143 -18.25 -16.80 -0.32
C GLN A 143 -16.74 -16.98 -0.22
N ASP A 144 -16.11 -17.51 -1.26
CA ASP A 144 -14.67 -17.74 -1.29
C ASP A 144 -13.88 -16.42 -1.27
N ILE A 145 -14.35 -15.38 -1.97
CA ILE A 145 -13.74 -14.05 -1.91
C ILE A 145 -13.73 -13.50 -0.47
N TYR A 146 -14.86 -13.55 0.23
CA TYR A 146 -14.94 -13.08 1.61
C TYR A 146 -14.09 -13.91 2.58
N ALA A 147 -14.07 -15.24 2.41
CA ALA A 147 -13.22 -16.11 3.22
C ALA A 147 -11.74 -15.74 3.11
N ARG A 148 -11.28 -15.35 1.91
CA ARG A 148 -9.87 -15.06 1.61
C ARG A 148 -9.46 -13.61 1.82
N TYR A 149 -10.36 -12.66 1.60
CA TYR A 149 -10.04 -11.23 1.53
C TYR A 149 -10.87 -10.34 2.48
N GLY A 150 -11.86 -10.89 3.17
CA GLY A 150 -12.66 -10.18 4.17
C GLY A 150 -11.81 -9.60 5.31
N ASP A 151 -12.28 -8.53 5.94
CA ASP A 151 -11.52 -7.87 7.02
C ASP A 151 -11.18 -8.81 8.17
N ALA A 152 -12.02 -9.82 8.42
CA ALA A 152 -11.77 -10.85 9.44
C ALA A 152 -10.44 -11.60 9.25
N VAL A 153 -9.97 -11.79 8.01
CA VAL A 153 -8.66 -12.38 7.71
C VAL A 153 -7.60 -11.36 7.35
N ALA A 154 -8.00 -10.28 6.67
CA ALA A 154 -7.06 -9.29 6.15
C ALA A 154 -6.47 -8.41 7.27
N LEU A 155 -7.27 -7.99 8.26
CA LEU A 155 -6.81 -7.14 9.35
C LEU A 155 -5.73 -7.80 10.22
N PRO A 156 -5.82 -9.09 10.60
CA PRO A 156 -4.73 -9.81 11.25
C PRO A 156 -3.43 -9.84 10.44
N ARG A 157 -3.51 -9.95 9.10
CA ARG A 157 -2.32 -10.00 8.22
C ARG A 157 -1.59 -8.67 8.20
N ILE A 158 -2.30 -7.57 7.94
CA ILE A 158 -1.68 -6.24 7.95
C ILE A 158 -1.15 -5.89 9.35
N ALA A 159 -1.90 -6.22 10.41
CA ALA A 159 -1.42 -6.03 11.78
C ALA A 159 -0.12 -6.79 12.07
N THR A 160 0.05 -7.99 11.49
CA THR A 160 1.28 -8.77 11.61
C THR A 160 2.42 -8.11 10.84
N ALA A 161 2.20 -7.68 9.61
CA ALA A 161 3.20 -6.98 8.79
C ALA A 161 3.70 -5.70 9.47
N LEU A 162 2.78 -4.86 9.96
CA LEU A 162 3.09 -3.63 10.69
C LEU A 162 3.95 -3.90 11.93
N ARG A 163 3.56 -4.88 12.76
CA ARG A 163 4.31 -5.23 13.98
C ARG A 163 5.69 -5.81 13.67
N MET A 164 5.79 -6.66 12.65
CA MET A 164 7.06 -7.28 12.25
C MET A 164 8.05 -6.21 11.81
N GLU A 165 7.62 -5.28 10.97
CA GLU A 165 8.51 -4.24 10.47
C GLU A 165 8.82 -3.19 11.54
N ARG A 166 7.85 -2.81 12.39
CA ARG A 166 8.09 -1.94 13.55
C ARG A 166 9.18 -2.50 14.48
N ARG A 167 9.27 -3.83 14.62
CA ARG A 167 10.33 -4.50 15.40
C ARG A 167 11.69 -4.51 14.70
N ARG A 168 11.72 -4.48 13.36
CA ARG A 168 12.96 -4.41 12.57
C ARG A 168 13.51 -2.99 12.49
N MET A 169 12.66 -1.99 12.61
CA MET A 169 13.02 -0.58 12.68
C MET A 169 13.62 -0.20 14.05
N THR A 170 14.79 -0.75 14.37
CA THR A 170 15.61 -0.38 15.54
C THR A 170 16.85 0.35 15.07
N GLY A 171 16.83 1.68 15.07
CA GLY A 171 17.93 2.57 14.64
C GLY A 171 17.67 4.01 15.09
N SER A 172 18.67 4.89 15.04
CA SER A 172 18.54 6.24 15.63
C SER A 172 17.56 7.08 14.82
N ARG A 173 16.38 7.34 15.39
CA ARG A 173 15.26 8.10 14.79
C ARG A 173 15.54 9.61 14.67
N THR A 174 16.71 10.06 15.12
CA THR A 174 17.02 11.47 15.29
C THR A 174 17.73 12.01 14.04
N GLY A 175 16.99 12.72 13.18
CA GLY A 175 17.59 13.70 12.27
C GLY A 175 17.38 13.53 10.76
N PHE A 176 16.49 12.65 10.30
CA PHE A 176 16.28 12.45 8.86
C PHE A 176 14.92 12.97 8.38
N SER A 177 14.92 14.06 7.59
CA SER A 177 13.69 14.69 7.08
C SER A 177 13.85 15.46 5.75
N ALA A 178 14.78 15.07 4.87
CA ALA A 178 14.98 15.81 3.62
C ALA A 178 14.11 15.23 2.48
N ASN A 179 13.04 15.94 2.14
CA ASN A 179 12.22 15.84 0.90
C ASN A 179 11.56 14.51 0.53
N LEU A 180 11.42 13.56 1.45
CA LEU A 180 10.72 12.30 1.18
C LEU A 180 9.20 12.42 1.32
N GLN A 181 8.49 11.84 0.36
CA GLN A 181 7.03 11.81 0.30
C GLN A 181 6.55 10.52 -0.34
N ILE A 182 5.53 9.89 0.25
CA ILE A 182 4.72 8.87 -0.39
C ILE A 182 3.39 9.51 -0.77
N ILE A 183 3.05 9.47 -2.05
CA ILE A 183 1.80 10.01 -2.59
C ILE A 183 0.81 8.86 -2.75
N VAL A 184 -0.27 8.91 -1.98
CA VAL A 184 -1.30 7.88 -1.93
C VAL A 184 -2.57 8.44 -2.57
N PRO A 185 -3.08 7.89 -3.69
CA PRO A 185 -4.34 8.34 -4.25
C PRO A 185 -5.51 8.11 -3.28
N THR A 186 -6.43 9.07 -3.20
CA THR A 186 -7.62 9.07 -2.34
C THR A 186 -8.90 9.10 -3.20
N PRO A 187 -10.09 8.91 -2.60
CA PRO A 187 -11.34 9.10 -3.34
C PRO A 187 -11.42 10.47 -4.03
N GLY A 188 -12.16 10.53 -5.13
CA GLY A 188 -12.45 11.79 -5.83
C GLY A 188 -11.27 12.39 -6.61
N GLY A 189 -10.19 11.63 -6.81
CA GLY A 189 -9.01 12.08 -7.56
C GLY A 189 -8.01 12.92 -6.74
N GLY A 190 -8.20 12.98 -5.42
CA GLY A 190 -7.25 13.60 -4.51
C GLY A 190 -6.02 12.71 -4.24
N THR A 191 -5.06 13.27 -3.51
CA THR A 191 -3.89 12.55 -3.02
C THR A 191 -3.64 12.89 -1.56
N GLU A 192 -3.27 11.88 -0.78
CA GLU A 192 -2.76 12.01 0.57
C GLU A 192 -1.23 11.90 0.51
N MET A 193 -0.55 12.80 1.22
CA MET A 193 0.91 12.86 1.24
C MET A 193 1.43 12.44 2.61
N ILE A 194 2.13 11.31 2.65
CA ILE A 194 2.85 10.87 3.84
C ILE A 194 4.27 11.42 3.76
N GLU A 195 4.55 12.44 4.56
CA GLU A 195 5.89 13.02 4.69
C GLU A 195 6.84 12.07 5.42
N GLY A 196 8.12 12.06 5.00
CA GLY A 196 9.15 11.22 5.63
C GLY A 196 9.31 11.45 7.14
N SER A 197 9.10 12.68 7.61
CA SER A 197 9.11 13.03 9.05
C SER A 197 8.03 12.29 9.86
N LYS A 198 6.96 11.85 9.19
CA LYS A 198 5.82 11.16 9.79
C LYS A 198 5.91 9.65 9.63
N PHE A 199 6.89 9.10 8.93
CA PHE A 199 7.01 7.65 8.71
C PHE A 199 7.08 6.84 9.99
N TYR A 200 7.54 7.43 11.09
CA TYR A 200 7.63 6.77 12.40
C TYR A 200 6.47 7.13 13.35
N ASP A 201 5.51 7.95 12.91
CA ASP A 201 4.32 8.30 13.70
C ASP A 201 3.55 7.02 14.03
N GLU A 202 3.11 6.88 15.27
CA GLU A 202 2.47 5.66 15.77
C GLU A 202 1.20 5.33 14.99
N ARG A 203 0.53 6.35 14.44
CA ARG A 203 -0.64 6.19 13.59
C ARG A 203 -0.46 5.24 12.41
N TYR A 204 0.75 5.15 11.85
CA TYR A 204 1.02 4.24 10.73
C TYR A 204 1.41 2.82 11.20
N TRP A 205 1.78 2.64 12.46
CA TRP A 205 2.32 1.36 12.95
C TRP A 205 1.43 0.65 13.96
N ASP A 206 0.49 1.36 14.59
CA ASP A 206 -0.56 0.78 15.39
C ASP A 206 -1.72 0.34 14.47
N PRO A 207 -2.09 -0.95 14.43
CA PRO A 207 -3.08 -1.44 13.48
C PRO A 207 -4.45 -0.75 13.60
N VAL A 208 -4.85 -0.33 14.80
CA VAL A 208 -6.14 0.33 15.03
C VAL A 208 -6.10 1.75 14.50
N GLN A 209 -5.06 2.51 14.84
CA GLN A 209 -4.90 3.88 14.34
C GLN A 209 -4.69 3.90 12.82
N TYR A 210 -3.99 2.90 12.28
CA TYR A 210 -3.75 2.78 10.85
C TYR A 210 -5.05 2.54 10.07
N GLN A 211 -5.89 1.64 10.58
CA GLN A 211 -7.22 1.40 10.03
C GLN A 211 -8.08 2.67 10.09
N GLN A 212 -8.08 3.37 11.23
CA GLN A 212 -8.82 4.63 11.38
C GLN A 212 -8.34 5.72 10.42
N TRP A 213 -7.04 5.78 10.13
CA TRP A 213 -6.48 6.71 9.15
C TRP A 213 -7.00 6.42 7.74
N HIS A 214 -7.01 5.14 7.33
CA HIS A 214 -7.63 4.74 6.06
C HIS A 214 -9.13 5.06 6.04
N ASP A 215 -9.87 4.71 7.08
CA ASP A 215 -11.30 4.98 7.18
C ASP A 215 -11.58 6.50 7.09
N ALA A 216 -10.75 7.34 7.71
CA ALA A 216 -10.89 8.79 7.65
C ALA A 216 -10.69 9.37 6.24
N ILE A 217 -9.84 8.73 5.41
CA ILE A 217 -9.61 9.12 4.01
C ILE A 217 -10.75 8.66 3.11
N TRP A 218 -11.25 7.44 3.33
CA TRP A 218 -12.18 6.78 2.42
C TRP A 218 -13.66 6.91 2.80
N SER A 219 -13.96 7.24 4.05
CA SER A 219 -15.27 7.73 4.46
C SER A 219 -15.48 9.18 3.99
N LYS A 220 -16.74 9.62 3.90
CA LYS A 220 -17.14 10.92 3.33
C LYS A 220 -16.18 12.07 3.73
N PRO A 221 -15.73 12.91 2.79
CA PRO A 221 -15.07 14.15 3.13
C PRO A 221 -16.03 15.02 3.96
N ARG A 222 -15.55 15.61 5.05
CA ARG A 222 -16.26 16.67 5.78
C ARG A 222 -16.38 17.90 4.87
N VAL A 223 -17.37 17.90 3.99
CA VAL A 223 -17.79 19.14 3.32
C VAL A 223 -18.42 19.99 4.41
N ALA A 224 -17.75 21.07 4.78
CA ALA A 224 -18.32 22.07 5.67
C ALA A 224 -19.65 22.58 5.11
N ARG A 225 -20.75 22.29 5.79
CA ARG A 225 -21.98 23.08 5.72
C ARG A 225 -22.71 23.00 7.05
N VAL A 226 -22.60 24.07 7.83
CA VAL A 226 -23.63 24.40 8.81
C VAL A 226 -24.89 24.69 8.02
N ASP A 227 -25.87 23.80 8.08
CA ASP A 227 -27.28 24.18 8.01
C ASP A 227 -28.11 23.12 8.74
N ILE A 228 -28.85 23.55 9.75
CA ILE A 228 -29.72 22.69 10.56
C ILE A 228 -31.02 22.52 9.76
N GLY A 229 -31.07 21.49 8.93
CA GLY A 229 -32.28 21.04 8.23
C GLY A 229 -32.50 19.56 8.52
N GLN A 230 -33.75 19.18 8.80
CA GLN A 230 -34.17 17.92 9.43
C GLN A 230 -33.46 16.67 8.90
N VAL A 231 -33.06 15.80 9.85
CA VAL A 231 -32.45 14.50 9.61
C VAL A 231 -33.47 13.58 8.95
N THR A 232 -33.39 13.43 7.62
CA THR A 232 -34.01 12.31 6.92
C THR A 232 -33.14 11.08 7.17
N GLN A 233 -33.58 10.21 8.09
CA GLN A 233 -33.02 8.87 8.23
C GLN A 233 -33.31 8.08 6.95
N LEU A 234 -32.26 7.77 6.19
CA LEU A 234 -32.34 6.76 5.14
C LEU A 234 -32.52 5.38 5.82
N PRO A 235 -33.36 4.48 5.27
CA PRO A 235 -33.57 3.15 5.85
C PRO A 235 -32.26 2.37 5.92
N GLN A 236 -31.93 1.84 7.10
CA GLN A 236 -30.71 1.07 7.37
C GLN A 236 -30.67 -0.33 6.71
N GLU A 237 -31.71 -0.73 5.96
CA GLU A 237 -31.88 -2.11 5.49
C GLU A 237 -30.92 -2.54 4.36
N ASP A 238 -30.46 -1.63 3.50
CA ASP A 238 -29.68 -1.99 2.29
C ASP A 238 -28.14 -1.95 2.45
N LEU A 239 -27.61 -1.64 3.63
CA LEU A 239 -26.15 -1.57 3.82
C LEU A 239 -25.48 -2.94 3.98
N ASN A 240 -26.22 -3.94 4.44
CA ASN A 240 -25.67 -5.27 4.72
C ASN A 240 -25.23 -5.97 3.43
N THR A 241 -24.12 -6.71 3.51
CA THR A 241 -23.67 -7.56 2.42
C THR A 241 -24.76 -8.56 2.04
N ARG A 242 -24.91 -8.80 0.73
CA ARG A 242 -25.79 -9.84 0.20
C ARG A 242 -25.11 -11.22 0.18
N ILE A 243 -23.81 -11.26 0.45
CA ILE A 243 -23.04 -12.49 0.62
C ILE A 243 -23.27 -12.97 2.07
N PRO A 244 -23.73 -14.21 2.30
CA PRO A 244 -23.92 -14.75 3.64
C PRO A 244 -22.63 -14.66 4.45
N LYS A 245 -22.77 -14.60 5.78
CA LYS A 245 -21.60 -14.63 6.68
C LYS A 245 -20.77 -15.90 6.40
N VAL A 246 -19.52 -15.70 6.01
CA VAL A 246 -18.58 -16.77 5.66
C VAL A 246 -17.59 -17.00 6.79
N GLU A 247 -17.19 -18.25 6.99
CA GLU A 247 -16.07 -18.56 7.87
C GLU A 247 -14.75 -18.04 7.27
N PRO A 248 -13.96 -17.28 8.03
CA PRO A 248 -12.64 -16.80 7.61
C PRO A 248 -11.70 -17.97 7.24
N ALA A 249 -10.93 -17.84 6.16
CA ALA A 249 -9.88 -18.80 5.77
C ALA A 249 -8.48 -18.20 6.02
N PRO A 250 -7.93 -18.33 7.24
CA PRO A 250 -6.70 -17.62 7.63
C PRO A 250 -5.44 -18.13 6.91
N ASP A 251 -5.38 -19.43 6.61
CA ASP A 251 -4.22 -20.12 6.04
C ASP A 251 -4.13 -20.00 4.50
N THR A 252 -4.84 -19.05 3.90
CA THR A 252 -4.74 -18.83 2.45
C THR A 252 -3.37 -18.25 2.10
N MET A 253 -2.83 -18.65 0.95
CA MET A 253 -1.56 -18.11 0.47
C MET A 253 -1.79 -16.71 -0.11
N GLU A 254 -0.80 -15.82 0.06
CA GLU A 254 -0.80 -14.53 -0.62
C GLU A 254 -0.87 -14.77 -2.14
N PRO A 255 -1.73 -14.07 -2.89
CA PRO A 255 -1.78 -14.21 -4.34
C PRO A 255 -0.42 -13.87 -4.94
N GLU A 256 0.23 -14.81 -5.60
CA GLU A 256 1.39 -14.49 -6.42
C GLU A 256 0.90 -13.76 -7.68
N PRO A 257 1.49 -12.62 -8.07
CA PRO A 257 1.17 -12.00 -9.34
C PRO A 257 1.82 -12.86 -10.42
N THR A 258 1.10 -13.88 -10.85
CA THR A 258 1.44 -14.67 -12.02
C THR A 258 1.00 -13.89 -13.24
N ASP A 259 1.82 -13.84 -14.30
CA ASP A 259 1.32 -13.58 -15.67
C ASP A 259 0.44 -14.76 -16.17
N GLU A 260 -0.21 -15.50 -15.26
CA GLU A 260 -1.12 -16.58 -15.53
C GLU A 260 -2.39 -16.40 -14.70
N MET A 261 -3.51 -16.35 -15.40
CA MET A 261 -4.84 -16.16 -14.87
C MET A 261 -5.16 -17.14 -13.73
N PRO A 262 -5.85 -16.69 -12.66
CA PRO A 262 -6.41 -17.61 -11.68
C PRO A 262 -7.41 -18.54 -12.36
N VAL A 263 -7.20 -19.85 -12.22
CA VAL A 263 -8.18 -20.86 -12.59
C VAL A 263 -9.40 -20.65 -11.69
N LEU A 264 -10.43 -20.01 -12.25
CA LEU A 264 -11.76 -20.05 -11.67
C LEU A 264 -12.19 -21.52 -11.73
N HIS A 265 -12.34 -22.14 -10.56
CA HIS A 265 -12.88 -23.48 -10.45
C HIS A 265 -14.16 -23.56 -11.29
N ASP A 266 -14.13 -24.34 -12.36
CA ASP A 266 -15.38 -24.81 -12.95
C ASP A 266 -16.10 -25.62 -11.86
N GLY A 267 -17.41 -25.39 -11.74
CA GLY A 267 -18.26 -26.10 -10.78
C GLY A 267 -18.45 -27.56 -11.18
N GLY A 268 -17.35 -28.32 -11.27
CA GLY A 268 -17.35 -29.73 -11.60
C GLY A 268 -18.01 -30.57 -10.52
N ARG A 269 -19.27 -30.93 -10.75
CA ARG A 269 -19.84 -32.23 -10.37
C ARG A 269 -20.77 -32.75 -11.46
N PRO A 270 -20.67 -34.02 -11.85
CA PRO A 270 -21.83 -34.90 -11.80
C PRO A 270 -22.17 -35.26 -10.34
#